data_AF-A0A7K2M8Z8-F1
#
_entry.id   AF-A0A7K2M8Z8-F1
#
_cell.length_a   1.000
_cell.length_b   1.000
_cell.length_c   1.000
_cell.angle_alpha   90.00
_cell.angle_beta   90.00
_cell.angle_gamma   90.00
#
_symmetry.space_group_name_H-M   'P 1'
#
loop_
_entity.id
_entity.type
_entity.pdbx_description
1 polymer ?
#
loop_
_entity_poly.entity_id
_entity_poly.type
_entity_poly.pdbx_seq_one_letter_code
_entity_poly.pdbx_strand_id
1 'polypeptide(L)'
;GADELTGTTPVAPTLAEGIAIPRPPRARQILRAVRDSGGTFLTVTEDQIRHAQLDLASRGLFVESTGVACWAAVREGALAGKSAAVPLCGAGLKSGLAHA
;
A
#
# COMPACT_ATOMS: atom_id res chain seq x y z
N GLY A 1 -8.89 18.11 7.99
CA GLY A 1 -7.82 17.71 7.05
C GLY A 1 -7.86 18.61 5.83
N ALA A 2 -6.81 18.62 5.01
CA ALA A 2 -6.77 19.39 3.77
C ALA A 2 -7.69 18.79 2.69
N ASP A 3 -8.28 19.63 1.84
CA ASP A 3 -9.15 19.19 0.73
C ASP A 3 -8.37 18.94 -0.57
N GLU A 4 -7.10 19.36 -0.60
CA GLU A 4 -6.16 19.19 -1.70
C GLU A 4 -4.77 18.84 -1.17
N LEU A 5 -3.86 18.49 -2.09
CA LEU A 5 -2.45 18.27 -1.76
C LEU A 5 -1.82 19.60 -1.32
N THR A 6 -1.18 19.61 -0.15
CA THR A 6 -0.58 20.82 0.44
C THR A 6 0.89 21.00 0.06
N GLY A 7 1.43 20.18 -0.84
CA GLY A 7 2.83 20.22 -1.26
C GLY A 7 3.14 19.21 -2.37
N THR A 8 4.42 19.14 -2.74
CA THR A 8 4.94 18.17 -3.70
C THR A 8 5.89 17.20 -3.01
N THR A 9 5.57 15.91 -3.06
CA THR A 9 6.47 14.84 -2.64
C THR A 9 7.52 14.62 -3.74
N PRO A 10 8.83 14.60 -3.43
CA PRO A 10 9.85 14.22 -4.40
C PRO A 10 9.61 12.80 -4.91
N VAL A 11 9.89 12.55 -6.18
CA VAL A 11 9.93 11.18 -6.70
C VAL A 11 11.13 10.48 -6.06
N ALA A 12 10.90 9.33 -5.45
CA ALA A 12 11.94 8.44 -4.96
C ALA A 12 11.70 7.02 -5.53
N PRO A 13 12.77 6.26 -5.80
CA PRO A 13 12.64 4.84 -6.13
C PRO A 13 11.92 4.09 -5.01
N THR A 14 11.04 3.16 -5.37
CA THR A 14 10.31 2.29 -4.45
C THR A 14 9.99 0.96 -5.15
N LEU A 15 9.95 -0.13 -4.39
CA LEU A 15 9.50 -1.43 -4.87
C LEU A 15 8.02 -1.42 -5.27
N ALA A 16 7.24 -0.48 -4.73
CA ALA A 16 5.81 -0.31 -5.02
C ALA A 16 5.59 0.69 -6.17
N GLU A 17 6.20 0.44 -7.33
CA GLU A 17 6.19 1.34 -8.49
C GLU A 17 4.79 1.78 -8.93
N GLY A 18 3.79 0.88 -8.84
CA GLY A 18 2.42 1.16 -9.25
C GLY A 18 1.70 2.23 -8.41
N ILE A 19 2.23 2.57 -7.24
CA ILE A 19 1.73 3.64 -6.37
C ILE A 19 2.74 4.79 -6.17
N ALA A 20 3.83 4.81 -6.92
CA ALA A 20 4.82 5.89 -6.94
C ALA A 20 4.29 7.14 -7.66
N ILE A 21 3.25 7.77 -7.11
CA ILE A 21 2.48 8.84 -7.75
C ILE A 21 2.52 10.10 -6.87
N PRO A 22 3.46 11.04 -7.10
CA PRO A 22 3.58 12.26 -6.29
C PRO A 22 2.35 13.17 -6.32
N ARG A 23 1.61 13.15 -7.43
CA ARG A 23 0.41 13.97 -7.64
C ARG A 23 -0.73 13.09 -8.16
N PRO A 24 -1.44 12.34 -7.29
CA PRO A 24 -2.49 11.45 -7.73
C PRO A 24 -3.64 12.26 -8.37
N PRO A 25 -4.10 11.88 -9.58
CA PRO A 25 -5.15 12.63 -10.30
C PRO A 25 -6.49 12.67 -9.54
N ARG A 26 -6.69 11.72 -8.62
CA ARG A 26 -7.88 11.59 -7.78
C ARG A 26 -7.67 12.06 -6.33
N ALA A 27 -6.65 12.89 -6.05
CA ALA A 27 -6.31 13.34 -4.70
C ALA A 27 -7.52 13.83 -3.87
N ARG A 28 -8.33 14.74 -4.42
CA ARG A 28 -9.52 15.28 -3.74
C ARG A 28 -10.53 14.19 -3.37
N GLN A 29 -10.74 13.22 -4.27
CA GLN A 29 -11.66 12.10 -4.04
C GLN A 29 -11.12 11.17 -2.94
N ILE A 30 -9.83 10.87 -2.95
CA ILE A 30 -9.17 10.03 -1.95
C ILE A 30 -9.24 10.69 -0.56
N LEU A 31 -8.90 11.98 -0.46
CA LEU A 31 -8.96 12.75 0.79
C LEU A 31 -10.37 12.84 1.36
N ARG A 32 -11.38 13.00 0.49
CA ARG A 32 -12.79 12.96 0.89
C ARG A 32 -13.20 11.59 1.38
N ALA A 33 -12.90 10.53 0.63
CA ALA A 33 -13.30 9.16 0.98
C ALA A 33 -12.74 8.73 2.35
N VAL A 34 -11.46 9.01 2.63
CA VAL A 34 -10.84 8.69 3.93
C VAL A 34 -11.50 9.46 5.07
N ARG A 35 -11.90 10.72 4.83
CA ARG A 35 -12.57 11.55 5.85
C ARG A 35 -14.00 11.09 6.12
N ASP A 36 -14.77 10.87 5.06
CA ASP A 36 -16.17 10.42 5.15
C ASP A 36 -16.25 9.03 5.83
N SER A 37 -15.22 8.19 5.67
CA SER A 37 -15.13 6.89 6.34
C SER A 37 -14.56 6.93 7.77
N GLY A 38 -14.09 8.09 8.25
CA GLY A 38 -13.33 8.19 9.51
C GLY A 38 -12.01 7.39 9.51
N GLY A 39 -11.45 7.14 8.32
CA GLY A 39 -10.24 6.35 8.13
C GLY A 39 -8.95 7.15 8.31
N THR A 40 -7.83 6.53 7.96
CA THR A 40 -6.51 7.15 7.98
C THR A 40 -5.66 6.68 6.81
N PHE A 41 -4.55 7.38 6.57
CA PHE A 41 -3.49 6.92 5.67
C PHE A 41 -2.41 6.25 6.50
N LEU A 42 -1.93 5.10 6.03
CA LEU A 42 -0.77 4.41 6.58
C LEU A 42 0.36 4.47 5.56
N THR A 43 1.60 4.45 6.05
CA THR A 43 2.80 4.37 5.22
C THR A 43 3.57 3.13 5.61
N VAL A 44 4.30 2.56 4.65
CA VAL A 44 5.12 1.37 4.85
C VAL A 44 6.50 1.59 4.24
N THR A 45 7.50 0.93 4.80
CA THR A 45 8.87 0.97 4.30
C THR A 45 9.12 -0.09 3.23
N GLU A 46 10.22 0.06 2.48
CA GLU A 46 10.66 -0.94 1.50
C GLU A 46 10.87 -2.34 2.13
N ASP A 47 11.44 -2.39 3.35
CA ASP A 47 11.62 -3.66 4.07
C ASP A 47 10.28 -4.27 4.48
N GLN A 48 9.29 -3.46 4.88
CA GLN A 48 7.95 -3.95 5.17
C GLN A 48 7.27 -4.52 3.92
N ILE A 49 7.43 -3.89 2.75
CA ILE A 49 6.95 -4.42 1.47
C ILE A 49 7.58 -5.79 1.19
N ARG A 50 8.91 -5.90 1.28
CA ARG A 50 9.63 -7.16 1.04
C ARG A 50 9.15 -8.27 1.98
N HIS A 51 9.10 -7.98 3.29
CA HIS A 51 8.65 -8.95 4.27
C HIS A 51 7.19 -9.35 4.06
N ALA A 52 6.33 -8.41 3.65
CA ALA A 52 4.91 -8.68 3.41
C ALA A 52 4.70 -9.59 2.22
N GLN A 53 5.50 -9.43 1.17
CA GLN A 53 5.43 -10.29 0.01
C GLN A 53 5.87 -11.72 0.31
N LEU A 54 6.95 -11.89 1.08
CA LEU A 54 7.40 -13.21 1.52
C LEU A 54 6.38 -13.89 2.44
N ASP A 55 5.77 -13.15 3.36
CA ASP A 55 4.72 -13.68 4.23
C ASP A 55 3.49 -14.12 3.41
N LEU A 56 3.01 -13.33 2.46
CA LEU A 56 1.90 -13.74 1.58
C LEU A 56 2.25 -14.96 0.73
N ALA A 57 3.47 -15.00 0.16
CA ALA A 57 3.93 -16.14 -0.63
C ALA A 57 3.97 -17.43 0.21
N SER A 58 4.42 -17.36 1.46
CA SER A 58 4.41 -18.49 2.39
C SER A 58 3.00 -19.01 2.73
N ARG A 59 1.98 -18.17 2.53
CA ARG A 59 0.55 -18.49 2.69
C ARG A 59 -0.10 -18.95 1.38
N GLY A 60 0.67 -19.11 0.30
CA GLY A 60 0.17 -19.52 -1.02
C GLY A 60 -0.39 -18.38 -1.87
N LEU A 61 -0.16 -17.13 -1.49
CA LEU A 61 -0.63 -15.94 -2.21
C LEU A 61 0.55 -15.23 -2.88
N PHE A 62 0.74 -15.45 -4.18
CA PHE A 62 1.82 -14.80 -4.93
C PHE A 62 1.35 -13.47 -5.55
N VAL A 63 1.73 -12.36 -4.91
CA VAL A 63 1.26 -10.99 -5.20
C VAL A 63 2.43 -10.12 -5.67
N GLU A 64 2.19 -9.19 -6.59
CA GLU A 64 3.22 -8.24 -7.04
C GLU A 64 3.58 -7.21 -5.95
N SER A 65 4.75 -6.58 -6.07
CA SER A 65 5.33 -5.70 -5.04
C SER A 65 4.41 -4.53 -4.65
N THR A 66 3.66 -3.95 -5.59
CA THR A 66 2.70 -2.88 -5.29
C THR A 66 1.50 -3.43 -4.51
N GLY A 67 1.02 -4.62 -4.91
CA GLY A 67 -0.18 -5.25 -4.36
C GLY A 67 -0.07 -5.67 -2.91
N VAL A 68 1.15 -5.80 -2.37
CA VAL A 68 1.38 -6.19 -0.98
C VAL A 68 1.36 -5.03 0.01
N ALA A 69 1.37 -3.77 -0.45
CA ALA A 69 1.44 -2.59 0.42
C ALA A 69 0.31 -2.54 1.46
N CYS A 70 -0.91 -2.93 1.07
CA CYS A 70 -2.05 -3.01 1.99
C CYS A 70 -1.85 -4.08 3.07
N TRP A 71 -1.25 -5.23 2.74
CA TRP A 71 -0.92 -6.26 3.72
C TRP A 71 0.19 -5.81 4.66
N ALA A 72 1.26 -5.21 4.12
CA ALA A 72 2.36 -4.65 4.89
C ALA A 72 1.86 -3.67 5.97
N ALA A 73 0.88 -2.83 5.63
CA ALA A 73 0.34 -1.83 6.53
C ALA A 73 -0.48 -2.41 7.70
N VAL A 74 -1.12 -3.58 7.52
CA VAL A 74 -2.10 -4.09 8.49
C VAL A 74 -1.65 -5.33 9.26
N ARG A 75 -0.68 -6.07 8.72
CA ARG A 75 -0.23 -7.34 9.31
C ARG A 75 0.38 -7.18 10.72
N GLU A 76 0.96 -6.03 11.04
CA GLU A 76 1.62 -5.75 12.33
C GLU A 76 0.68 -5.14 13.38
N GLY A 77 -0.60 -5.54 13.36
CA GLY A 77 -1.55 -5.24 14.44
C GLY A 77 -2.45 -4.02 14.23
N ALA A 78 -2.41 -3.37 13.06
CA ALA A 78 -3.26 -2.21 12.77
C ALA A 78 -4.77 -2.53 12.84
N LEU A 79 -5.15 -3.81 12.76
CA LEU A 79 -6.55 -4.25 12.79
C LEU A 79 -7.12 -4.38 14.21
N ALA A 80 -6.31 -4.35 15.27
CA ALA A 80 -6.76 -4.46 16.66
C ALA A 80 -7.78 -5.60 16.92
N GLY A 81 -7.59 -6.76 16.28
CA GLY A 81 -8.48 -7.92 16.40
C GLY A 81 -9.78 -7.84 15.59
N LYS A 82 -9.98 -6.80 14.77
CA LYS A 82 -11.13 -6.67 13.87
C LYS A 82 -10.92 -7.48 12.60
N SER A 83 -12.03 -7.92 12.00
CA SER A 83 -12.02 -8.50 10.65
C SER A 83 -11.81 -7.39 9.60
N ALA A 84 -11.03 -7.69 8.57
CA ALA A 84 -10.79 -6.77 7.47
C ALA A 84 -10.70 -7.52 6.14
N ALA A 85 -11.15 -6.88 5.06
CA ALA A 85 -10.84 -7.27 3.70
C ALA A 85 -9.63 -6.46 3.22
N VAL A 86 -8.59 -7.15 2.73
CA VAL A 86 -7.35 -6.53 2.24
C VAL A 86 -7.25 -6.76 0.74
N PRO A 87 -7.27 -5.71 -0.09
CA PRO A 87 -7.10 -5.86 -1.53
C PRO A 87 -5.65 -6.22 -1.86
N LEU A 88 -5.46 -7.32 -2.60
CA LEU A 88 -4.16 -7.75 -3.12
C LEU A 88 -4.13 -7.49 -4.62
N CYS A 89 -3.78 -6.25 -4.97
CA CYS A 89 -3.87 -5.75 -6.33
C CYS A 89 -2.71 -6.29 -7.17
N GLY A 90 -2.98 -7.32 -7.98
CA GLY A 90 -2.06 -7.80 -9.01
C GLY A 90 -1.29 -9.07 -8.64
N ALA A 91 -1.17 -9.97 -9.62
CA ALA A 91 -0.49 -11.24 -9.45
C ALA A 91 1.04 -11.07 -9.50
N GLY A 92 1.76 -11.83 -8.67
CA GLY A 92 3.22 -11.82 -8.61
C GLY A 92 3.91 -12.17 -9.94
N LEU A 93 3.20 -12.80 -10.88
CA LEU A 93 3.71 -13.05 -12.23
C LEU A 93 4.07 -11.76 -13.00
N LYS A 94 3.53 -10.60 -12.60
CA LYS A 94 3.84 -9.31 -13.23
C LYS A 94 5.25 -8.81 -12.93
N SER A 95 5.76 -9.03 -11.72
CA SER A 95 6.99 -8.39 -11.23
C SER A 95 8.00 -9.37 -10.62
N GLY A 96 7.60 -10.61 -10.34
CA GLY A 96 8.37 -11.50 -9.49
C GLY A 96 8.37 -11.08 -8.02
N LEU A 97 9.31 -11.64 -7.25
CA LEU A 97 9.58 -11.20 -5.89
C LEU A 97 10.40 -9.91 -5.91
N ALA A 98 10.14 -9.03 -4.94
CA ALA A 98 10.94 -7.86 -4.66
C ALA A 98 12.35 -8.30 -4.23
N HIS A 99 13.30 -8.21 -5.16
CA HIS A 99 14.71 -8.42 -4.90
C HIS A 99 15.38 -7.10 -4.47
N ALA A 100 16.50 -7.23 -3.74
CA ALA A 100 17.30 -6.10 -3.28
C ALA A 100 18.13 -5.50 -4.41
#